data_AF-A0A6V7Q828-F1
#
_entry.id   AF-A0A6V7Q828-F1
#
_cell.length_a   1.000
_cell.length_b   1.000
_cell.length_c   1.000
_cell.angle_alpha   90.00
_cell.angle_beta   90.00
_cell.angle_gamma   90.00
#
_symmetry.space_group_name_H-M   'P 1'
#
loop_
_entity.id
_entity.type
_entity.pdbx_description
1 polymer ?
#
loop_
_entity_poly.entity_id
_entity_poly.type
_entity_poly.pdbx_seq_one_letter_code
_entity_poly.pdbx_strand_id
1 'polypeptide(L)'
;MPFRSYTSATVTSSGVPGGGRRRRVNEINLAQNEYLTSVVGHYGYFNKDFVVRSLTFVSNLCTYGPYGRQEGITFALPSARGKIVGFHARSGLFLDAIGTYVQFD
;
A
#
# COMPACT_ATOMS: atom_id res chain seq x y z
N MET A 1 -7.93 16.43 -4.61
CA MET A 1 -6.52 16.39 -4.20
C MET A 1 -5.70 15.68 -5.28
N PRO A 2 -4.52 16.19 -5.67
CA PRO A 2 -3.68 15.60 -6.71
C PRO A 2 -2.93 14.34 -6.21
N PHE A 3 -2.46 13.52 -7.15
CA PHE A 3 -1.57 12.39 -6.86
C PHE A 3 -0.19 12.86 -6.41
N ARG A 4 0.45 12.09 -5.52
CA ARG A 4 1.83 12.33 -5.05
C ARG A 4 2.70 11.11 -5.35
N SER A 5 3.95 11.33 -5.77
CA SER A 5 4.95 10.28 -6.04
C SER A 5 5.85 10.05 -4.84
N TYR A 6 6.17 8.80 -4.55
CA TYR A 6 6.98 8.38 -3.40
C TYR A 6 8.00 7.30 -3.78
N THR A 7 9.28 7.51 -3.41
CA THR A 7 10.38 6.53 -3.57
C THR A 7 10.55 5.64 -2.33
N SER A 8 9.92 6.01 -1.22
CA SER A 8 9.77 5.19 -0.01
C SER A 8 8.30 5.21 0.42
N ALA A 9 7.75 4.05 0.76
CA ALA A 9 6.36 3.92 1.17
C ALA A 9 6.29 3.69 2.69
N THR A 10 5.94 4.75 3.44
CA THR A 10 5.56 4.60 4.85
C THR A 10 4.07 4.25 4.92
N VAL A 11 3.74 3.00 5.24
CA VAL A 11 2.33 2.59 5.38
C VAL A 11 1.85 2.98 6.77
N THR A 12 1.07 4.06 6.86
CA THR A 12 0.49 4.49 8.12
C THR A 12 -0.96 4.07 8.23
N SER A 13 -1.26 3.17 9.17
CA SER A 13 -2.64 2.84 9.52
C SER A 13 -3.16 3.86 10.53
N SER A 14 -4.11 4.71 10.12
CA SER A 14 -4.87 5.55 11.05
C SER A 14 -6.02 4.75 11.60
N GLY A 15 -6.10 4.65 12.92
CA GLY A 15 -7.31 4.20 13.54
C GLY A 15 -8.28 5.37 13.86
N VAL A 16 -9.60 5.11 13.77
CA VAL A 16 -10.76 5.99 14.05
C VAL A 16 -10.54 7.17 15.01
N PRO A 17 -11.19 8.32 14.74
CA PRO A 17 -11.16 9.50 15.61
C PRO A 17 -11.95 9.22 16.90
N GLY A 18 -11.41 9.64 18.05
CA GLY A 18 -12.16 9.71 19.32
C GLY A 18 -11.52 9.05 20.55
N GLY A 19 -10.41 8.33 20.40
CA GLY A 19 -9.67 7.79 21.55
C GLY A 19 -8.19 7.69 21.18
N GLY A 20 -7.31 8.27 22.00
CA GLY A 20 -5.88 8.46 21.71
C GLY A 20 -5.25 7.25 21.02
N ARG A 21 -5.00 7.37 19.71
CA ARG A 21 -4.49 6.27 18.89
C ARG A 21 -3.06 6.55 18.48
N ARG A 22 -2.14 5.74 19.01
CA ARG A 22 -0.78 5.62 18.46
C ARG A 22 -0.90 5.19 17.00
N ARG A 23 -0.51 6.09 16.09
CA ARG A 23 -0.35 5.82 14.66
C ARG A 23 0.62 4.63 14.55
N ARG A 24 0.12 3.46 14.12
CA ARG A 24 1.00 2.32 13.87
C ARG A 24 1.61 2.51 12.49
N VAL A 25 2.91 2.80 12.50
CA VAL A 25 3.76 2.86 11.32
C VAL A 25 4.41 1.50 11.18
N ASN A 26 4.29 0.90 9.99
CA ASN A 26 5.06 -0.28 9.63
C ASN A 26 6.05 0.13 8.54
N GLU A 27 7.30 -0.22 8.73
CA GLU A 27 8.37 -0.01 7.76
C GLU A 27 8.74 -1.35 7.12
N ILE A 28 8.94 -1.33 5.81
CA ILE A 28 9.42 -2.48 5.04
C ILE A 28 10.86 -2.17 4.66
N ASN A 29 11.79 -2.96 5.19
CA ASN A 29 13.20 -2.89 4.85
C ASN A 29 13.51 -4.04 3.89
N LEU A 30 13.80 -3.70 2.64
CA LEU A 30 14.20 -4.66 1.62
C LEU A 30 15.68 -5.00 1.79
N ALA A 31 16.03 -6.27 1.70
CA ALA A 31 17.41 -6.73 1.71
C ALA A 31 18.17 -6.29 0.45
N GLN A 32 19.49 -6.51 0.43
CA GLN A 32 20.28 -6.33 -0.78
C GLN A 32 19.73 -7.24 -1.90
N ASN A 33 19.53 -6.68 -3.09
CA ASN A 33 18.92 -7.36 -4.25
C ASN A 33 17.45 -7.79 -4.08
N GLU A 34 16.78 -7.37 -3.00
CA GLU A 34 15.35 -7.54 -2.85
C GLU A 34 14.59 -6.39 -3.51
N TYR A 35 13.55 -6.72 -4.27
CA TYR A 35 12.69 -5.76 -4.95
C TYR A 35 11.24 -6.24 -4.97
N LEU A 36 10.34 -5.27 -5.00
CA LEU A 36 8.90 -5.54 -5.04
C LEU A 36 8.46 -5.98 -6.44
N THR A 37 7.63 -7.01 -6.47
CA THR A 37 7.08 -7.64 -7.70
C THR A 37 5.57 -7.45 -7.80
N SER A 38 4.87 -7.24 -6.69
CA SER A 38 3.43 -6.99 -6.70
C SER A 38 2.96 -6.25 -5.45
N VAL A 39 1.85 -5.54 -5.59
CA VAL A 39 1.01 -5.10 -4.48
C VAL A 39 -0.35 -5.76 -4.61
N VAL A 40 -0.78 -6.45 -3.57
CA VAL A 40 -2.13 -7.02 -3.46
C VAL A 40 -2.88 -6.26 -2.38
N GLY A 41 -4.17 -6.04 -2.55
CA GLY A 41 -4.93 -5.34 -1.54
C GLY A 41 -6.42 -5.57 -1.62
N HIS A 42 -7.13 -4.87 -0.74
CA HIS A 42 -8.58 -4.80 -0.75
C HIS A 42 -9.00 -3.34 -0.74
N TYR A 43 -10.10 -3.03 -1.41
CA TYR A 43 -10.71 -1.71 -1.38
C TYR A 43 -12.23 -1.83 -1.18
N GLY A 44 -12.82 -0.80 -0.60
CA GLY A 44 -14.24 -0.80 -0.29
C GLY A 44 -14.62 0.32 0.67
N TYR A 45 -15.89 0.35 1.05
CA TYR A 45 -16.40 1.35 1.97
C TYR A 45 -15.88 1.16 3.39
N PHE A 46 -15.42 2.26 4.01
CA PHE A 46 -15.14 2.39 5.42
C PHE A 46 -15.77 3.69 5.94
N ASN A 47 -16.74 3.59 6.85
CA ASN A 47 -17.44 4.75 7.42
C ASN A 47 -17.94 5.78 6.36
N LYS A 48 -18.50 5.28 5.25
CA LYS A 48 -19.01 6.02 4.08
C LYS A 48 -17.95 6.46 3.05
N ASP A 49 -16.66 6.37 3.35
CA ASP A 49 -15.58 6.67 2.40
C ASP A 49 -15.16 5.42 1.62
N PHE A 50 -14.93 5.55 0.32
CA PHE A 50 -14.44 4.45 -0.51
C PHE A 50 -12.91 4.47 -0.59
N VAL A 51 -12.26 3.50 0.05
CA VAL A 51 -10.83 3.57 0.37
C VAL A 51 -10.12 2.24 0.15
N VAL A 52 -8.78 2.28 0.10
CA VAL A 52 -7.94 1.09 0.25
C VAL A 52 -8.01 0.61 1.70
N ARG A 53 -8.42 -0.64 1.88
CA ARG A 53 -8.69 -1.30 3.17
C ARG A 53 -7.49 -2.08 3.69
N SER A 54 -6.74 -2.71 2.78
CA SER A 54 -5.50 -3.40 3.10
C SER A 54 -4.49 -3.37 1.97
N LEU A 55 -3.21 -3.45 2.32
CA LEU A 55 -2.10 -3.67 1.38
C LEU A 55 -1.20 -4.80 1.86
N THR A 56 -0.81 -5.64 0.92
CA THR A 56 0.21 -6.67 1.05
C THR A 56 1.23 -6.45 -0.06
N PHE A 57 2.49 -6.28 0.32
CA PHE A 57 3.59 -6.09 -0.63
C PHE A 57 4.31 -7.41 -0.83
N VAL A 58 4.52 -7.78 -2.08
CA VAL A 58 5.20 -9.02 -2.45
C VAL A 58 6.52 -8.65 -3.11
N SER A 59 7.61 -9.22 -2.61
CA SER A 59 8.94 -9.10 -3.20
C SER A 59 9.35 -10.39 -3.90
N ASN A 60 10.53 -10.39 -4.51
CA ASN A 60 11.17 -11.60 -5.02
C ASN A 60 11.65 -12.55 -3.90
N LEU A 61 11.66 -12.13 -2.63
CA LEU A 61 12.14 -12.94 -1.51
C LEU A 61 11.02 -13.33 -0.52
N CYS A 62 10.11 -12.41 -0.21
CA CYS A 62 9.08 -12.64 0.79
C CYS A 62 7.83 -11.76 0.58
N THR A 63 6.92 -11.81 1.55
CA THR A 63 5.66 -11.05 1.55
C THR A 63 5.55 -10.26 2.85
N TYR A 64 5.13 -9.00 2.74
CA TYR A 64 4.96 -8.07 3.86
C TYR A 64 3.48 -7.66 4.00
N GLY A 65 2.93 -7.85 5.20
CA GLY A 65 1.53 -7.54 5.53
C GLY A 65 0.70 -8.79 5.84
N PRO A 66 -0.64 -8.72 5.76
CA PRO A 66 -1.42 -7.57 5.30
C PRO A 66 -1.39 -6.40 6.30
N TYR A 67 -1.28 -5.19 5.80
CA TYR A 67 -1.45 -3.97 6.57
C TYR A 67 -2.86 -3.42 6.37
N GLY A 68 -3.65 -3.37 7.45
CA GLY A 68 -5.07 -3.00 7.41
C GLY A 68 -5.98 -4.22 7.58
N ARG A 69 -7.21 -4.15 7.05
CA ARG A 69 -8.18 -5.26 7.09
C ARG A 69 -8.53 -5.71 5.68
N GLN A 70 -8.43 -7.01 5.42
CA GLN A 70 -8.76 -7.61 4.13
C GLN A 70 -10.29 -7.73 3.98
N GLU A 71 -10.95 -6.58 3.80
CA GLU A 71 -12.39 -6.45 3.65
C GLU A 71 -12.70 -5.71 2.35
N GLY A 72 -13.75 -6.14 1.63
CA GLY A 72 -14.16 -5.54 0.35
C GLY A 72 -13.65 -6.32 -0.86
N ILE A 73 -13.42 -5.61 -1.96
CA ILE A 73 -13.02 -6.19 -3.25
C ILE A 73 -11.50 -6.27 -3.34
N THR A 74 -10.99 -7.44 -3.72
CA THR A 74 -9.56 -7.66 -3.90
C THR A 74 -9.04 -7.01 -5.18
N PHE A 75 -7.81 -6.49 -5.14
CA PHE A 75 -7.09 -6.00 -6.32
C PHE A 75 -5.63 -6.44 -6.27
N ALA A 76 -4.97 -6.42 -7.43
CA ALA A 76 -3.54 -6.66 -7.56
C ALA A 76 -2.92 -5.70 -8.58
N LEU A 77 -1.68 -5.29 -8.32
CA LEU A 77 -0.83 -4.47 -9.17
C LEU A 77 0.48 -5.24 -9.45
N PRO A 78 0.47 -6.23 -10.36
CA PRO A 78 1.66 -7.01 -10.68
C PRO A 78 2.64 -6.19 -11.54
N SER A 79 3.94 -6.39 -11.34
CA SER A 79 4.99 -5.73 -12.13
C SER A 79 5.19 -6.31 -13.53
N ALA A 80 4.43 -7.34 -13.92
CA ALA A 80 4.49 -7.98 -15.24
C ALA A 80 5.93 -8.22 -15.74
N ARG A 81 6.77 -8.84 -14.90
CA ARG A 81 8.22 -9.15 -15.09
C ARG A 81 9.20 -8.01 -14.81
N GLY A 82 8.74 -6.80 -14.52
CA GLY A 82 9.57 -5.69 -14.04
C GLY A 82 9.75 -5.67 -12.52
N LYS A 83 10.31 -4.57 -12.02
CA LYS A 83 10.49 -4.26 -10.59
C LYS A 83 9.66 -3.03 -10.25
N ILE A 84 8.95 -3.05 -9.12
CA ILE A 84 8.27 -1.84 -8.62
C ILE A 84 9.34 -0.93 -8.00
N VAL A 85 9.53 0.26 -8.59
CA VAL A 85 10.56 1.24 -8.20
C VAL A 85 9.98 2.47 -7.52
N GLY A 86 8.67 2.57 -7.42
CA GLY A 86 8.01 3.66 -6.72
C GLY A 86 6.50 3.51 -6.72
N PHE A 87 5.84 4.45 -6.03
CA PHE A 87 4.40 4.48 -5.91
C PHE A 87 3.86 5.88 -6.19
N HIS A 88 2.60 5.94 -6.63
CA HIS A 88 1.80 7.15 -6.57
C HIS A 88 0.51 6.87 -5.80
N ALA A 89 -0.02 7.88 -5.11
CA ALA A 89 -1.20 7.70 -4.28
C ALA A 89 -2.09 8.94 -4.23
N ARG A 90 -3.37 8.72 -3.95
CA ARG A 90 -4.33 9.74 -3.54
C ARG A 90 -4.78 9.43 -2.12
N SER A 91 -4.72 10.42 -1.25
CA SER A 91 -5.14 10.28 0.15
C SER A 91 -5.81 11.55 0.68
N GLY A 92 -6.71 11.33 1.63
CA GLY A 92 -7.29 12.33 2.52
C GLY A 92 -7.07 11.89 3.97
N LEU A 93 -8.17 11.60 4.68
CA LEU A 93 -8.11 10.97 6.00
C LEU A 93 -7.61 9.52 5.94
N PHE A 94 -7.90 8.84 4.82
CA PHE A 94 -7.47 7.48 4.51
C PHE A 94 -6.76 7.45 3.15
N LEU A 95 -6.21 6.29 2.78
CA LEU A 95 -5.66 6.05 1.45
C LEU A 95 -6.80 5.75 0.47
N ASP A 96 -7.08 6.64 -0.46
CA ASP A 96 -8.19 6.50 -1.41
C ASP A 96 -7.81 5.62 -2.60
N ALA A 97 -6.56 5.77 -3.08
CA ALA A 97 -6.04 5.04 -4.23
C ALA A 97 -4.51 4.92 -4.17
N ILE A 98 -3.99 3.86 -4.79
CA ILE A 98 -2.56 3.59 -4.94
C ILE A 98 -2.29 3.04 -6.35
N GLY A 99 -1.13 3.40 -6.90
CA GLY A 99 -0.57 2.79 -8.10
C GLY A 99 0.94 2.67 -7.99
N THR A 100 1.54 1.95 -8.93
CA THR A 100 2.96 1.61 -8.94
C THR A 100 3.68 2.21 -10.15
N TYR A 101 4.96 2.50 -9.98
CA TYR A 101 5.90 2.71 -11.09
C TYR A 101 6.71 1.44 -11.26
N VAL A 102 6.77 0.92 -12.48
CA VAL A 102 7.45 -0.33 -12.81
C VAL A 102 8.59 -0.04 -13.76
N GLN A 103 9.78 -0.54 -13.44
CA GLN A 103 10.94 -0.57 -14.33
C GLN A 103 11.08 -1.98 -14.90
N PHE A 104 11.24 -2.09 -16.22
CA PHE A 104 11.59 -3.32 -16.89
C PHE A 104 13.11 -3.40 -17.05
N ASP A 105 13.64 -4.61 -16.98
CA ASP A 105 15.04 -4.89 -17.31
C ASP A 105 15.23 -4.94 -18.84
#